data_AF-A0A2V6Z796-F1
#
_entry.id   AF-A0A2V6Z796-F1
#
_cell.length_a   1.000
_cell.length_b   1.000
_cell.length_c   1.000
_cell.angle_alpha   90.00
_cell.angle_beta   90.00
_cell.angle_gamma   90.00
#
_symmetry.space_group_name_H-M   'P 1'
#
loop_
_entity.id
_entity.type
_entity.pdbx_description
1 polymer ?
#
loop_
_entity_poly.entity_id
_entity_poly.type
_entity_poly.pdbx_seq_one_letter_code
_entity_poly.pdbx_strand_id
1 'polypeptide(L)'
;MKAIRLGLLITAIVTMTAACAGTGATPPPGSPTTLMSGWEHHFSIEWAAAEQGQDTRKVSGYVYNQHGEFATHLRVLAQAVDPAGAVVGQRIAYVPGGVGGFGRAYFEVPNLPATAAYRVSIWDYTWFQAPGSPLP
;
A
#
# COMPACT_ATOMS: atom_id res chain seq x y z
N MET A 1 9.09 61.46 33.91
CA MET A 1 8.90 61.60 32.45
C MET A 1 9.40 60.31 31.80
N LYS A 2 8.50 59.44 31.29
CA LYS A 2 8.44 58.88 29.90
C LYS A 2 9.83 58.58 29.29
N ALA A 3 10.17 57.41 28.75
CA ALA A 3 9.46 56.42 27.93
C ALA A 3 10.24 55.06 27.97
N ILE A 4 9.68 53.84 28.01
CA ILE A 4 8.86 53.06 27.05
C ILE A 4 9.65 52.42 25.89
N ARG A 5 9.64 51.06 25.90
CA ARG A 5 9.65 50.03 24.83
C ARG A 5 10.96 49.51 24.21
N LEU A 6 11.26 48.24 24.53
CA LEU A 6 11.65 47.15 23.60
C LEU A 6 11.64 45.85 24.45
N GLY A 7 10.92 44.76 24.23
CA GLY A 7 10.30 44.22 23.02
C GLY A 7 11.05 42.97 22.58
N LEU A 8 10.82 41.80 23.19
CA LEU A 8 10.85 40.51 22.46
C LEU A 8 10.11 39.42 23.26
N LEU A 9 9.02 38.93 22.67
CA LEU A 9 8.18 37.83 23.12
C LEU A 9 8.92 36.50 22.92
N ILE A 10 8.96 35.67 23.97
CA ILE A 10 9.38 34.27 23.89
C ILE A 10 8.14 33.45 23.52
N THR A 11 7.91 33.24 22.23
CA THR A 11 6.94 32.26 21.74
C THR A 11 7.63 30.91 21.58
N ALA A 12 7.57 30.07 22.62
CA ALA A 12 7.94 28.67 22.52
C ALA A 12 6.78 27.90 21.86
N ILE A 13 6.99 27.54 20.59
CA ILE A 13 6.05 26.76 19.77
C ILE A 13 6.00 25.33 20.30
N VAL A 14 4.84 24.94 20.83
CA VAL A 14 4.56 23.56 21.26
C VAL A 14 4.15 22.72 20.05
N THR A 15 4.96 21.71 19.81
CA THR A 15 4.84 20.50 18.97
C THR A 15 3.42 20.04 18.66
N MET A 16 3.13 19.63 17.41
CA MET A 16 2.33 18.43 17.12
C MET A 16 2.58 17.85 15.72
N THR A 17 2.86 16.54 15.74
CA THR A 17 2.68 15.53 14.70
C THR A 17 3.36 15.74 13.34
N ALA A 18 4.59 15.22 13.23
CA ALA A 18 5.07 14.67 11.98
C ALA A 18 4.21 13.43 11.65
N ALA A 19 3.18 13.61 10.82
CA ALA A 19 2.59 12.49 10.10
C ALA A 19 3.70 11.96 9.19
N CYS A 20 4.27 10.80 9.54
CA CYS A 20 4.98 10.00 8.56
C CYS A 20 3.95 9.55 7.52
N ALA A 21 3.67 10.43 6.54
CA ALA A 21 3.19 9.99 5.26
C ALA A 21 4.30 9.05 4.77
N GLY A 22 4.06 7.74 4.90
CA GLY A 22 4.99 6.74 4.42
C GLY A 22 5.18 6.99 2.93
N THR A 23 6.30 7.62 2.58
CA THR A 23 6.83 7.62 1.23
C THR A 23 6.93 6.14 0.86
N GLY A 24 6.02 5.68 0.00
CA GLY A 24 6.09 4.35 -0.58
C GLY A 24 7.48 4.22 -1.19
N ALA A 25 8.34 3.45 -0.53
CA ALA A 25 9.73 3.35 -0.91
C ALA A 25 9.80 2.82 -2.34
N THR A 26 10.21 3.67 -3.29
CA THR A 26 10.49 3.29 -4.67
C THR A 26 11.45 2.09 -4.63
N PRO A 27 11.08 0.94 -5.21
CA PRO A 27 11.92 -0.25 -5.15
C PRO A 27 13.29 -0.02 -5.80
N PRO A 28 14.37 -0.65 -5.29
CA PRO A 28 15.63 -0.74 -6.01
C PRO A 28 15.41 -1.38 -7.40
N PRO A 29 16.07 -0.90 -8.45
CA PRO A 29 15.99 -1.53 -9.76
C PRO A 29 16.50 -2.97 -9.69
N GLY A 30 15.67 -3.94 -10.09
CA GLY A 30 16.06 -5.35 -10.25
C GLY A 30 15.34 -6.37 -9.34
N SER A 31 14.56 -5.94 -8.35
CA SER A 31 13.67 -6.86 -7.63
C SER A 31 12.35 -6.98 -8.42
N PRO A 32 11.90 -8.17 -8.86
CA PRO A 32 10.56 -8.32 -9.41
C PRO A 32 9.55 -7.99 -8.31
N THR A 33 9.01 -6.78 -8.34
CA THR A 33 8.02 -6.29 -7.37
C THR A 33 6.62 -6.77 -7.72
N THR A 34 6.40 -7.27 -8.93
CA THR A 34 5.10 -7.73 -9.45
C THR A 34 5.29 -8.51 -10.77
N LEU A 35 4.35 -9.40 -11.13
CA LEU A 35 4.28 -9.97 -12.49
C LEU A 35 3.66 -9.00 -13.50
N MET A 36 2.86 -8.02 -13.05
CA MET A 36 2.13 -7.08 -13.91
C MET A 36 2.65 -5.66 -13.71
N SER A 37 3.71 -5.30 -14.44
CA SER A 37 4.21 -3.91 -14.47
C SER A 37 3.13 -2.96 -14.98
N GLY A 38 2.98 -1.79 -14.33
CA GLY A 38 1.98 -0.78 -14.71
C GLY A 38 0.59 -1.00 -14.12
N TRP A 39 0.43 -1.95 -13.19
CA TRP A 39 -0.82 -2.12 -12.44
C TRP A 39 -1.26 -0.83 -11.74
N GLU A 40 -0.32 0.06 -11.41
CA GLU A 40 -0.52 1.35 -10.75
C GLU A 40 -1.37 2.32 -11.58
N HIS A 41 -1.48 2.11 -12.90
CA HIS A 41 -2.38 2.88 -13.77
C HIS A 41 -3.86 2.50 -13.59
N HIS A 42 -4.12 1.33 -13.02
CA HIS A 42 -5.46 0.76 -12.88
C HIS A 42 -5.88 0.61 -11.42
N PHE A 43 -4.94 0.42 -10.50
CA PHE A 43 -5.24 0.24 -9.10
C PHE A 43 -4.38 1.12 -8.22
N SER A 44 -4.94 1.52 -7.07
CA SER A 44 -4.19 2.05 -5.95
C SER A 44 -4.38 1.15 -4.73
N ILE A 45 -3.35 0.99 -3.92
CA ILE A 45 -3.39 0.17 -2.72
C ILE A 45 -3.16 1.05 -1.50
N GLU A 46 -4.05 0.93 -0.53
CA GLU A 46 -3.87 1.44 0.82
C GLU A 46 -3.70 0.26 1.75
N TRP A 47 -2.70 0.30 2.62
CA TRP A 47 -2.41 -0.82 3.51
C TRP A 47 -1.73 -0.36 4.79
N ALA A 48 -1.86 -1.18 5.83
CA ALA A 48 -1.15 -1.06 7.07
C ALA A 48 -0.64 -2.43 7.53
N ALA A 49 0.50 -2.43 8.22
CA ALA A 49 1.03 -3.62 8.88
C ALA A 49 0.68 -3.57 10.37
N ALA A 50 0.09 -4.65 10.88
CA ALA A 50 -0.28 -4.81 12.28
C ALA A 50 0.39 -6.05 12.90
N GLU A 51 0.48 -6.07 14.22
CA GLU A 51 0.95 -7.25 14.96
C GLU A 51 0.00 -8.42 14.76
N GLN A 52 0.58 -9.59 14.48
CA GLN A 52 -0.16 -10.85 14.43
C GLN A 52 0.37 -11.87 15.44
N GLY A 53 1.68 -11.86 15.69
CA GLY A 53 2.36 -12.73 16.64
C GLY A 53 3.72 -12.15 17.01
N GLN A 54 4.49 -12.88 17.82
CA GLN A 54 5.75 -12.38 18.39
C GLN A 54 6.74 -11.88 17.32
N ASP A 55 6.92 -12.63 16.24
CA ASP A 55 7.83 -12.29 15.13
C ASP A 55 7.12 -12.19 13.79
N THR A 56 5.79 -12.05 13.80
CA THR A 56 4.96 -12.01 12.59
C THR A 56 4.05 -10.80 12.56
N ARG A 57 3.95 -10.17 11.38
CA ARG A 57 2.98 -9.13 11.08
C ARG A 57 1.95 -9.60 10.06
N LYS A 58 0.77 -9.00 10.15
CA LYS A 58 -0.28 -9.08 9.14
C LYS A 58 -0.34 -7.75 8.40
N VAL A 59 -0.25 -7.80 7.08
CA VAL A 59 -0.50 -6.63 6.23
C VAL A 59 -1.94 -6.71 5.74
N SER A 60 -2.72 -5.66 5.95
CA SER A 60 -4.11 -5.62 5.52
C SER A 60 -4.49 -4.24 5.01
N GLY A 61 -5.49 -4.18 4.14
CA GLY A 61 -5.89 -2.92 3.54
C GLY A 61 -6.90 -3.06 2.43
N TYR A 62 -6.95 -2.05 1.57
CA TYR A 62 -7.87 -1.98 0.45
C TYR A 62 -7.14 -1.79 -0.87
N VAL A 63 -7.55 -2.56 -1.86
CA VAL A 63 -7.24 -2.29 -3.27
C VAL A 63 -8.40 -1.49 -3.85
N TYR A 64 -8.09 -0.36 -4.47
CA TYR A 64 -9.04 0.48 -5.17
C TYR A 64 -8.82 0.30 -6.67
N ASN A 65 -9.90 0.05 -7.40
CA ASN A 65 -9.88 -0.01 -8.84
C ASN A 65 -10.23 1.37 -9.41
N GLN A 66 -9.34 1.94 -10.19
CA GLN A 66 -9.51 3.20 -10.89
C GLN A 66 -10.03 2.99 -12.33
N HIS A 67 -10.10 1.74 -12.75
CA HIS A 67 -10.64 1.31 -14.03
C HIS A 67 -12.13 0.96 -13.90
N GLY A 68 -12.89 1.14 -14.98
CA GLY A 68 -14.34 0.89 -15.00
C GLY A 68 -14.73 -0.58 -15.07
N GLU A 69 -13.81 -1.47 -15.47
CA GLU A 69 -14.09 -2.90 -15.56
C GLU A 69 -13.89 -3.62 -14.22
N PHE A 70 -14.57 -4.74 -14.04
CA PHE A 70 -14.43 -5.57 -12.85
C PHE A 70 -13.13 -6.40 -12.92
N ALA A 71 -12.27 -6.29 -11.91
CA ALA A 71 -11.05 -7.09 -11.83
C ALA A 71 -11.32 -8.40 -11.07
N THR A 72 -11.16 -9.53 -11.76
CA THR A 72 -11.22 -10.88 -11.19
C THR A 72 -9.83 -11.42 -10.92
N HIS A 73 -9.77 -12.50 -10.13
CA HIS A 73 -8.54 -13.25 -9.84
C HIS A 73 -7.38 -12.38 -9.34
N LEU A 74 -7.70 -11.29 -8.65
CA LEU A 74 -6.70 -10.30 -8.22
C LEU A 74 -5.94 -10.82 -6.99
N ARG A 75 -4.61 -10.84 -7.09
CA ARG A 75 -3.72 -11.21 -6.00
C ARG A 75 -2.79 -10.05 -5.65
N VAL A 76 -2.44 -9.96 -4.38
CA VAL A 76 -1.53 -8.95 -3.83
C VAL A 76 -0.27 -9.65 -3.36
N LEU A 77 0.89 -9.09 -3.70
CA LEU A 77 2.19 -9.47 -3.16
C LEU A 77 2.55 -8.48 -2.05
N ALA A 78 2.76 -8.98 -0.85
CA ALA A 78 3.36 -8.21 0.24
C ALA A 78 4.77 -8.74 0.53
N GLN A 79 5.71 -7.82 0.67
CA GLN A 79 7.12 -8.09 0.90
C GLN A 79 7.56 -7.39 2.19
N ALA A 80 8.17 -8.15 3.10
CA ALA A 80 8.90 -7.64 4.25
C ALA A 80 10.30 -7.24 3.78
N VAL A 81 10.70 -6.00 4.07
CA VAL A 81 11.96 -5.42 3.62
C VAL A 81 12.80 -5.03 4.83
N ASP A 82 14.09 -5.33 4.81
CA ASP A 82 15.03 -4.89 5.84
C ASP A 82 15.44 -3.41 5.69
N PRO A 83 16.17 -2.82 6.65
CA PRO A 83 16.63 -1.43 6.55
C PRO A 83 17.55 -1.16 5.36
N ALA A 84 18.20 -2.18 4.78
CA ALA A 84 19.05 -2.05 3.59
C ALA A 84 18.24 -2.10 2.28
N GLY A 85 16.93 -2.36 2.36
CA GLY A 85 16.04 -2.45 1.20
C GLY A 85 15.92 -3.84 0.58
N ALA A 86 16.52 -4.86 1.21
CA ALA A 86 16.45 -6.25 0.77
C ALA A 86 15.18 -6.93 1.26
N VAL A 87 14.59 -7.79 0.42
CA VAL A 87 13.38 -8.53 0.77
C VAL A 87 13.76 -9.71 1.65
N VAL A 88 13.36 -9.67 2.92
CA VAL A 88 13.60 -10.73 3.92
C VAL A 88 12.45 -11.73 4.02
N GLY A 89 11.31 -11.41 3.40
CA GLY A 89 10.20 -12.34 3.24
C GLY A 89 9.14 -11.79 2.30
N GLN A 90 8.35 -12.67 1.70
CA GLN A 90 7.27 -12.26 0.82
C GLN A 90 6.14 -13.27 0.82
N ARG A 91 4.91 -12.78 0.56
CA ARG A 91 3.71 -13.60 0.48
C ARG A 91 2.73 -13.03 -0.52
N ILE A 92 2.06 -13.94 -1.23
CA ILE A 92 0.97 -13.61 -2.14
C ILE A 92 -0.34 -13.99 -1.45
N ALA A 93 -1.31 -13.08 -1.46
CA ALA A 93 -2.65 -13.34 -0.96
C ALA A 93 -3.70 -12.99 -2.03
N TYR A 94 -4.83 -13.66 -1.95
CA TYR A 94 -5.96 -13.38 -2.80
C TYR A 94 -6.76 -12.20 -2.27
N VAL A 95 -7.31 -11.38 -3.17
CA VAL A 95 -8.32 -10.38 -2.84
C VAL A 95 -9.70 -11.03 -3.02
N PRO A 96 -10.42 -11.34 -1.93
CA PRO A 96 -11.67 -12.09 -2.02
C PRO A 96 -12.70 -11.34 -2.86
N GLY A 97 -13.34 -12.07 -3.77
CA GLY A 97 -14.41 -11.52 -4.61
C GLY A 97 -13.94 -10.59 -5.73
N GLY A 98 -12.63 -10.31 -5.89
CA GLY A 98 -12.15 -9.36 -6.89
C GLY A 98 -12.48 -7.92 -6.54
N VAL A 99 -12.27 -6.99 -7.49
CA VAL A 99 -12.48 -5.55 -7.28
C VAL A 99 -13.43 -5.01 -8.34
N GLY A 100 -14.58 -4.51 -7.90
CA GLY A 100 -15.53 -3.84 -8.79
C GLY A 100 -14.92 -2.66 -9.53
N GLY A 101 -15.46 -2.34 -10.71
CA GLY A 101 -15.09 -1.13 -11.45
C GLY A 101 -15.34 0.12 -10.60
N PHE A 102 -14.35 1.02 -10.53
CA PHE A 102 -14.35 2.18 -9.62
C PHE A 102 -14.59 1.84 -8.13
N GLY A 103 -14.45 0.57 -7.76
CA GLY A 103 -14.75 0.06 -6.44
C GLY A 103 -13.50 -0.17 -5.61
N ARG A 104 -13.70 -0.82 -4.44
CA ARG A 104 -12.61 -1.28 -3.59
C ARG A 104 -12.88 -2.68 -3.06
N ALA A 105 -11.81 -3.39 -2.75
CA ALA A 105 -11.90 -4.68 -2.06
C ALA A 105 -10.86 -4.78 -0.95
N TYR A 106 -11.26 -5.45 0.13
CA TYR A 106 -10.40 -5.68 1.27
C TYR A 106 -9.47 -6.88 1.03
N PHE A 107 -8.25 -6.81 1.56
CA PHE A 107 -7.31 -7.92 1.51
C PHE A 107 -6.53 -8.05 2.81
N GLU A 108 -6.04 -9.26 3.07
CA GLU A 108 -5.13 -9.55 4.18
C GLU A 108 -4.02 -10.48 3.72
N VAL A 109 -2.80 -10.19 4.16
CA VAL A 109 -1.61 -11.02 4.00
C VAL A 109 -1.04 -11.32 5.39
N PRO A 110 -1.37 -12.49 5.96
CA PRO A 110 -0.87 -12.89 7.28
C PRO A 110 0.55 -13.46 7.20
N ASN A 111 1.18 -13.58 8.35
CA ASN A 111 2.42 -14.34 8.60
C ASN A 111 3.65 -13.80 7.85
N LEU A 112 3.75 -12.49 7.68
CA LEU A 112 4.98 -11.84 7.20
C LEU A 112 5.98 -11.68 8.34
N PRO A 113 7.30 -11.78 8.07
CA PRO A 113 8.32 -11.49 9.08
C PRO A 113 8.17 -10.08 9.66
N ALA A 114 8.38 -9.94 10.97
CA ALA A 114 8.39 -8.64 11.61
C ALA A 114 9.64 -7.83 11.21
N THR A 115 9.42 -6.78 10.44
CA THR A 115 10.41 -5.79 10.04
C THR A 115 9.85 -4.36 10.13
N ALA A 116 10.73 -3.37 10.02
CA ALA A 116 10.40 -1.95 10.04
C ALA A 116 9.67 -1.46 8.78
N ALA A 117 9.80 -2.15 7.64
CA ALA A 117 9.24 -1.72 6.37
C ALA A 117 8.61 -2.86 5.56
N TYR A 118 7.47 -2.57 4.94
CA TYR A 118 6.81 -3.49 4.00
C TYR A 118 6.59 -2.80 2.66
N ARG A 119 6.50 -3.60 1.61
CA ARG A 119 6.08 -3.19 0.27
C ARG A 119 4.88 -4.04 -0.13
N VAL A 120 3.91 -3.42 -0.80
CA VAL A 120 2.72 -4.10 -1.27
C VAL A 120 2.45 -3.70 -2.71
N SER A 121 2.17 -4.68 -3.54
CA SER A 121 1.92 -4.52 -4.97
C SER A 121 0.85 -5.50 -5.43
N ILE A 122 0.20 -5.21 -6.55
CA ILE A 122 -0.65 -6.20 -7.21
C ILE A 122 0.27 -7.23 -7.84
N TRP A 123 0.08 -8.51 -7.54
CA TRP A 123 0.86 -9.60 -8.14
C TRP A 123 0.36 -9.89 -9.55
N ASP A 124 -0.93 -10.15 -9.68
CA ASP A 124 -1.63 -10.34 -10.95
C ASP A 124 -3.14 -10.05 -10.80
N TYR A 125 -3.82 -9.89 -11.93
CA TYR A 125 -5.25 -9.70 -12.04
C TYR A 125 -5.73 -10.07 -13.44
N THR A 126 -7.04 -10.22 -13.61
CA THR A 126 -7.67 -10.43 -14.91
C THR A 126 -8.95 -9.62 -15.02
N TRP A 127 -9.13 -8.86 -16.09
CA TRP A 127 -10.39 -8.14 -16.32
C TRP A 127 -11.52 -9.11 -16.64
N PHE A 128 -12.68 -8.88 -16.05
CA PHE A 128 -13.89 -9.58 -16.41
C PHE A 128 -14.32 -9.15 -17.81
N GLN A 129 -14.09 -10.03 -18.79
CA GLN A 129 -14.66 -9.87 -20.11
C GLN A 129 -16.03 -10.54 -20.12
N ALA A 130 -17.08 -9.78 -20.43
CA ALA A 130 -18.36 -10.38 -20.76
C ALA A 130 -18.15 -11.33 -21.97
N PRO A 131 -18.80 -12.51 -22.02
CA PRO A 131 -18.77 -13.34 -23.21
C PRO A 131 -19.18 -12.48 -24.41
N GLY A 132 -18.29 -12.35 -25.39
CA GLY A 132 -18.61 -11.62 -26.62
C GLY A 132 -19.86 -12.24 -27.23
N SER A 133 -20.87 -11.42 -27.55
CA SER A 133 -22.03 -11.90 -28.28
C SER A 133 -21.54 -12.58 -29.56
N PRO A 134 -21.91 -13.85 -29.83
CA PRO A 134 -21.65 -14.41 -31.15
C PRO A 134 -22.33 -13.51 -32.17
N LEU A 135 -21.57 -13.03 -33.15
CA LEU A 135 -22.12 -12.27 -34.27
C LEU A 135 -23.20 -13.11 -34.96
N PRO A 136 -24.34 -12.51 -35.35
CA PRO A 136 -25.45 -13.22 -36.00
C PRO A 136 -25.08 -13.79 -37.37
#